data_AF-A0A418QX66-F1
#
_entry.id   AF-A0A418QX66-F1
#
_cell.length_a   1.000
_cell.length_b   1.000
_cell.length_c   1.000
_cell.angle_alpha   90.00
_cell.angle_beta   90.00
_cell.angle_gamma   90.00
#
_symmetry.space_group_name_H-M   'P 1'
#
loop_
_entity.id
_entity.type
_entity.pdbx_description
1 polymer ?
#
loop_
_entity_poly.entity_id
_entity_poly.type
_entity_poly.pdbx_seq_one_letter_code
_entity_poly.pdbx_strand_id
1 'polypeptide(L)'
;MPNAYLLVLSPSNGSGQERQLIRALHRASRTDKPAILLDFSLVDMLSDEAIDLLLAYAFVLHAQGRRLILCYVPPPVRHRFLHLDAASRPLLVPSLLDAMAEINFPARHNPAG
;
A
#
# COMPACT_ATOMS: atom_id res chain seq x y z
N MET A 1 1.68 0.16 -15.67
CA MET A 1 0.71 -0.96 -15.62
C MET A 1 -0.70 -0.43 -15.85
N PRO A 2 -1.55 -1.11 -16.63
CA PRO A 2 -2.89 -0.61 -16.95
C PRO A 2 -3.75 -0.46 -15.69
N ASN A 3 -3.69 -1.42 -14.76
CA ASN A 3 -4.62 -1.49 -13.61
C ASN A 3 -4.05 -0.99 -12.27
N ALA A 4 -2.82 -0.47 -12.22
CA ALA A 4 -2.25 0.02 -10.97
C ALA A 4 -1.20 1.13 -11.15
N TYR A 5 -1.10 1.98 -10.14
CA TYR A 5 -0.01 2.94 -9.98
C TYR A 5 1.07 2.31 -9.11
N LEU A 6 2.28 2.14 -9.63
CA LEU A 6 3.39 1.54 -8.89
C LEU A 6 4.29 2.63 -8.31
N LEU A 7 4.53 2.54 -7.00
CA LEU A 7 5.50 3.31 -6.24
C LEU A 7 6.56 2.34 -5.73
N VAL A 8 7.81 2.54 -6.14
CA VAL A 8 8.95 1.80 -5.58
C VAL A 8 9.60 2.69 -4.53
N LEU A 9 9.65 2.23 -3.29
CA LEU A 9 10.32 2.97 -2.24
C LEU A 9 11.82 2.68 -2.31
N SER A 10 12.62 3.74 -2.30
CA SER A 10 14.07 3.61 -2.24
C SER A 10 14.57 3.80 -0.80
N PRO A 11 15.75 3.25 -0.44
CA PRO A 11 16.33 3.47 0.88
C PRO A 11 16.60 4.97 1.11
N SER A 12 16.53 5.40 2.36
CA SER A 12 16.81 6.79 2.76
C SER A 12 18.21 6.94 3.31
N ASN A 13 18.85 8.04 2.96
CA ASN A 13 20.05 8.55 3.61
C ASN A 13 19.88 10.00 4.08
N GLY A 14 18.64 10.52 4.20
CA GLY A 14 18.40 11.89 4.64
C GLY A 14 16.97 12.26 5.04
N SER A 15 16.81 13.49 5.54
CA SER A 15 15.52 14.07 5.91
C SER A 15 14.74 14.49 4.66
N GLY A 16 13.50 14.01 4.51
CA GLY A 16 12.61 14.40 3.40
C GLY A 16 11.87 13.27 2.69
N GLN A 17 12.14 12.00 3.03
CA GLN A 17 11.42 10.87 2.44
C GLN A 17 9.91 10.90 2.69
N GLU A 18 9.47 11.29 3.89
CA GLU A 18 8.04 11.40 4.20
C GLU A 18 7.34 12.39 3.26
N ARG A 19 7.97 13.54 3.00
CA ARG A 19 7.44 14.52 2.04
C ARG A 19 7.37 13.96 0.63
N GLN A 20 8.35 13.13 0.24
CA GLN A 20 8.33 12.45 -1.07
C GLN A 20 7.22 11.40 -1.13
N LEU A 21 7.06 10.59 -0.08
CA LEU A 21 6.01 9.59 0.04
C LEU A 21 4.61 10.23 0.01
N ILE A 22 4.38 11.30 0.79
CA ILE A 22 3.14 12.10 0.78
C ILE A 22 2.84 12.57 -0.64
N ARG A 23 3.82 13.19 -1.32
CA ARG A 23 3.61 13.69 -2.69
C ARG A 23 3.35 12.56 -3.68
N ALA A 24 4.03 11.43 -3.53
CA ALA A 24 3.85 10.28 -4.41
C ALA A 24 2.47 9.64 -4.24
N LEU A 25 2.05 9.38 -3.00
CA LEU A 25 0.72 8.87 -2.66
C LEU A 25 -0.37 9.82 -3.12
N HIS A 26 -0.22 11.13 -2.88
CA HIS A 26 -1.18 12.14 -3.34
C HIS A 26 -1.31 12.17 -4.87
N ARG A 27 -0.21 12.01 -5.62
CA ARG A 27 -0.29 11.89 -7.08
C ARG A 27 -0.98 10.60 -7.51
N ALA A 28 -0.65 9.48 -6.87
CA ALA A 28 -1.21 8.17 -7.20
C ALA A 28 -2.72 8.11 -6.89
N SER A 29 -3.17 8.69 -5.76
CA SER A 29 -4.58 8.71 -5.36
C SER A 29 -5.46 9.54 -6.29
N ARG A 30 -4.90 10.54 -6.96
CA ARG A 30 -5.60 11.34 -7.98
C ARG A 30 -5.79 10.62 -9.32
N THR A 31 -5.21 9.45 -9.51
CA THR A 31 -5.48 8.63 -10.70
C THR A 31 -6.77 7.84 -10.51
N ASP A 32 -7.44 7.48 -11.60
CA ASP A 32 -8.63 6.60 -11.56
C ASP A 32 -8.27 5.10 -11.49
N LYS A 33 -7.01 4.78 -11.14
CA LYS A 33 -6.55 3.39 -11.10
C LYS A 33 -7.16 2.67 -9.90
N PRO A 34 -7.60 1.41 -10.08
CA PRO A 34 -8.26 0.66 -9.02
C PRO A 34 -7.32 0.29 -7.86
N ALA A 35 -6.01 0.29 -8.11
CA ALA A 35 -5.03 0.00 -7.07
C ALA A 35 -3.79 0.93 -7.12
N ILE A 36 -3.23 1.16 -5.94
CA ILE A 36 -1.89 1.72 -5.75
C ILE A 36 -1.03 0.63 -5.12
N LEU A 37 0.11 0.35 -5.76
CA LEU A 37 1.09 -0.64 -5.35
C LEU A 37 2.29 0.09 -4.74
N LEU A 38 2.71 -0.32 -3.54
CA LEU A 38 3.97 0.09 -2.96
C LEU A 38 4.90 -1.12 -2.85
N ASP A 39 6.10 -0.97 -3.40
CA ASP A 39 7.16 -1.96 -3.34
C ASP A 39 8.18 -1.54 -2.26
N PHE A 40 8.36 -2.39 -1.25
CA PHE A 40 9.27 -2.20 -0.12
C PHE A 40 10.60 -2.95 -0.27
N SER A 41 10.89 -3.55 -1.43
CA SER A 41 12.07 -4.41 -1.64
C SER A 41 13.43 -3.74 -1.35
N LEU A 42 13.47 -2.41 -1.28
CA LEU A 42 14.68 -1.64 -0.98
C LEU A 42 14.61 -0.89 0.36
N VAL A 43 13.59 -1.14 1.19
CA VAL A 43 13.37 -0.43 2.46
C VAL A 43 13.19 -1.42 3.59
N ASP A 44 14.04 -1.33 4.60
CA ASP A 44 14.00 -2.25 5.76
C ASP A 44 13.08 -1.76 6.89
N MET A 45 12.88 -0.44 6.99
CA MET A 45 12.18 0.21 8.11
C MET A 45 11.32 1.37 7.60
N LEU A 46 10.24 1.66 8.31
CA LEU A 46 9.41 2.85 8.14
C LEU A 46 9.35 3.65 9.45
N SER A 47 9.24 4.97 9.34
CA SER A 47 8.83 5.79 10.47
C SER A 47 7.36 5.52 10.82
N ASP A 48 6.98 5.83 12.05
CA ASP A 48 5.60 5.69 12.51
C ASP A 48 4.67 6.64 11.71
N GLU A 49 5.15 7.83 11.35
CA GLU A 49 4.43 8.80 10.51
C GLU A 49 4.17 8.24 9.10
N ALA A 50 5.12 7.51 8.52
CA ALA A 50 4.93 6.86 7.24
C ALA A 50 3.88 5.73 7.33
N ILE A 51 3.86 4.99 8.44
CA ILE A 51 2.85 3.96 8.69
C ILE A 51 1.45 4.61 8.78
N ASP A 52 1.29 5.63 9.61
CA ASP A 52 0.01 6.33 9.80
C ASP A 52 -0.51 6.90 8.48
N LEU A 53 0.40 7.46 7.66
CA LEU A 53 0.08 7.93 6.32
C LEU A 53 -0.46 6.80 5.43
N LEU A 54 0.21 5.64 5.41
CA LEU A 54 -0.23 4.49 4.62
C LEU A 54 -1.60 3.98 5.07
N LEU A 55 -1.87 3.97 6.38
CA LEU A 55 -3.17 3.61 6.93
C LEU A 55 -4.27 4.59 6.50
N ALA A 56 -4.00 5.89 6.59
CA ALA A 56 -4.93 6.91 6.14
C ALA A 56 -5.28 6.75 4.65
N TYR A 57 -4.28 6.50 3.79
CA TYR A 57 -4.52 6.23 2.37
C TYR A 57 -5.24 4.90 2.13
N ALA A 58 -4.93 3.84 2.89
CA ALA A 58 -5.65 2.57 2.78
C ALA A 58 -7.14 2.75 3.07
N PHE A 59 -7.48 3.46 4.14
CA PHE A 59 -8.86 3.78 4.51
C PHE A 59 -9.58 4.60 3.43
N VAL A 60 -8.97 5.69 2.95
CA VAL A 60 -9.57 6.56 1.93
C VAL A 60 -9.79 5.82 0.62
N LEU A 61 -8.83 4.99 0.18
CA LEU A 61 -8.97 4.21 -1.05
C LEU A 61 -10.03 3.13 -0.91
N HIS A 62 -10.09 2.46 0.24
CA HIS A 62 -11.12 1.46 0.51
C HIS A 62 -12.53 2.07 0.43
N ALA A 63 -12.75 3.25 1.02
CA ALA A 63 -14.01 3.97 0.91
C ALA A 63 -14.41 4.34 -0.55
N GLN A 64 -13.43 4.37 -1.46
CA GLN A 64 -13.63 4.60 -2.90
C GLN A 64 -13.74 3.31 -3.72
N GLY A 65 -13.76 2.12 -3.09
CA GLY A 65 -13.73 0.83 -3.78
C GLY A 65 -12.38 0.51 -4.43
N ARG A 66 -11.30 1.16 -3.97
CA ARG A 66 -9.94 1.03 -4.47
C ARG A 66 -9.04 0.40 -3.42
N ARG A 67 -7.86 -0.06 -3.81
CA ARG A 67 -6.95 -0.78 -2.91
C ARG A 67 -5.58 -0.11 -2.80
N LEU A 68 -5.07 -0.03 -1.57
CA LEU A 68 -3.65 0.12 -1.31
C LEU A 68 -3.05 -1.27 -1.08
N ILE A 69 -2.04 -1.62 -1.86
CA ILE A 69 -1.38 -2.93 -1.80
C ILE A 69 0.10 -2.74 -1.53
N LEU A 70 0.60 -3.35 -0.46
CA LEU A 70 2.00 -3.30 -0.05
C LEU A 70 2.69 -4.63 -0.38
N CYS A 71 3.79 -4.56 -1.12
CA CYS A 71 4.56 -5.70 -1.61
C CYS A 71 5.93 -5.75 -0.92
N TYR A 72 6.46 -6.95 -0.66
CA TYR A 72 7.77 -7.14 -0.05
C TYR A 72 7.95 -6.41 1.29
N VAL A 73 6.88 -6.26 2.08
CA VAL A 73 6.92 -5.56 3.37
C VAL A 73 7.85 -6.32 4.33
N PRO A 74 8.91 -5.68 4.88
CA PRO A 74 9.81 -6.31 5.83
C PRO A 74 9.05 -6.79 7.08
N PRO A 75 9.45 -7.91 7.70
CA PRO A 75 8.79 -8.43 8.90
C PRO A 75 8.59 -7.39 10.02
N PRO A 76 9.57 -6.54 10.37
CA PRO A 76 9.40 -5.53 11.42
C PRO A 76 8.25 -4.55 11.13
N VAL A 77 8.12 -4.14 9.87
CA VAL A 77 7.08 -3.23 9.40
C VAL A 77 5.73 -3.94 9.30
N ARG A 78 5.73 -5.22 8.90
CA ARG A 78 4.51 -6.02 8.71
C ARG A 78 3.66 -6.10 9.98
N HIS A 79 4.27 -6.28 11.14
CA HIS A 79 3.57 -6.37 12.43
C HIS A 79 2.68 -5.15 12.74
N ARG A 80 3.04 -3.97 12.20
CA ARG A 80 2.30 -2.72 12.42
C ARG A 80 0.95 -2.70 11.69
N PHE A 81 0.76 -3.56 10.68
CA PHE A 81 -0.48 -3.65 9.90
C PHE A 81 -1.38 -4.83 10.27
N LEU A 82 -0.88 -5.83 11.01
CA LEU A 82 -1.59 -7.09 11.25
C LEU A 82 -2.74 -6.97 12.27
N HIS A 83 -2.70 -5.99 13.16
CA HIS A 83 -3.66 -5.83 14.26
C HIS A 83 -4.84 -4.90 13.94
N LEU A 84 -5.02 -4.56 12.66
CA LEU A 84 -6.04 -3.61 12.22
C LEU A 84 -7.22 -4.32 11.57
N ASP A 85 -8.41 -3.72 11.68
CA ASP A 85 -9.62 -4.17 11.01
C ASP A 85 -9.40 -4.27 9.50
N ALA A 86 -10.06 -5.25 8.86
CA ALA A 86 -9.86 -5.55 7.46
C ALA A 86 -10.12 -4.35 6.52
N ALA A 87 -11.07 -3.49 6.88
CA ALA A 87 -11.41 -2.28 6.12
C ALA A 87 -10.37 -1.14 6.25
N SER A 88 -9.55 -1.18 7.30
CA SER A 88 -8.59 -0.11 7.65
C SER A 88 -7.15 -0.49 7.34
N ARG A 89 -6.88 -1.76 7.03
CA ARG A 89 -5.53 -2.24 6.68
C ARG A 89 -5.32 -2.25 5.15
N PRO A 90 -4.11 -1.91 4.68
CA PRO A 90 -3.76 -2.19 3.30
C PRO A 90 -3.69 -3.71 3.05
N LEU A 91 -3.78 -4.12 1.79
CA LEU A 91 -3.50 -5.51 1.44
C LEU A 91 -1.99 -5.74 1.46
N LEU A 92 -1.53 -6.74 2.22
CA LEU A 92 -0.12 -7.14 2.25
C LEU A 92 0.05 -8.40 1.41
N VAL A 93 0.93 -8.33 0.41
CA VAL A 93 1.25 -9.47 -0.48
C VAL A 93 2.76 -9.71 -0.52
N PRO A 94 3.20 -10.96 -0.78
CA PRO A 94 4.62 -11.28 -0.78
C PRO A 94 5.38 -10.61 -1.93
N SER A 95 4.77 -10.46 -3.10
CA SER A 95 5.42 -9.95 -4.31
C SER A 95 4.54 -9.05 -5.17
N LEU A 96 5.16 -8.34 -6.11
CA LEU A 96 4.43 -7.61 -7.16
C LEU A 96 3.58 -8.54 -8.03
N LEU A 97 4.01 -9.79 -8.23
CA LEU A 97 3.26 -10.76 -9.03
C LEU A 97 1.95 -11.15 -8.34
N ASP A 98 2.01 -11.40 -7.02
CA ASP A 98 0.83 -11.67 -6.21
C ASP A 98 -0.13 -10.47 -6.21
N ALA A 99 0.43 -9.26 -6.15
CA ALA A 99 -0.34 -8.03 -6.22
C ALA A 99 -1.10 -7.90 -7.56
N MET A 100 -0.45 -8.25 -8.67
CA MET A 100 -1.08 -8.26 -9.99
C MET A 100 -2.19 -9.32 -10.07
N ALA A 101 -1.97 -10.50 -9.50
CA ALA A 101 -3.00 -11.53 -9.43
C ALA A 101 -4.23 -11.03 -8.66
N GLU A 102 -4.03 -10.39 -7.51
CA GLU A 102 -5.09 -9.77 -6.70
C GLU A 102 -5.87 -8.67 -7.42
N ILE A 103 -5.22 -7.89 -8.28
CA ILE A 103 -5.87 -6.82 -9.05
C ILE A 103 -6.68 -7.40 -10.21
N ASN A 104 -6.15 -8.38 -10.92
CA ASN A 104 -6.78 -8.93 -12.12
C ASN A 104 -7.86 -9.98 -11.79
N PHE A 105 -7.71 -10.65 -10.65
CA PHE A 105 -8.61 -11.68 -10.17
C PHE A 105 -8.90 -11.43 -8.69
N PRO A 106 -9.60 -10.34 -8.34
CA PRO A 106 -9.96 -10.09 -6.96
C PRO A 106 -10.75 -11.29 -6.45
N ALA A 107 -10.24 -11.96 -5.42
CA ALA A 107 -10.95 -13.05 -4.77
C ALA A 107 -12.34 -12.53 -4.41
N ARG A 108 -13.40 -13.15 -4.96
CA ARG A 108 -14.80 -12.78 -4.66
C ARG A 108 -14.95 -12.74 -3.14
N HIS A 109 -14.91 -11.55 -2.56
CA HIS A 109 -15.21 -11.38 -1.15
C HIS A 109 -16.69 -11.70 -1.01
N ASN A 110 -16.98 -12.85 -0.42
CA ASN A 110 -18.32 -13.22 -0.01
C ASN A 110 -18.66 -12.26 1.15
N PRO A 111 -19.67 -11.39 1.04
CA PRO A 111 -20.14 -10.63 2.19
C PRO A 111 -20.91 -11.61 3.07
N ALA A 112 -20.20 -12.30 3.96
CA ALA A 112 -20.81 -13.12 5.00
C ALA A 112 -20.59 -12.39 6.33
N GLY A 113 -21.69 -11.87 6.90
CA GLY A 113 -21.76 -11.29 8.23
C GLY A 113 -22.51 -9.97 8.27
#